data_AF-A0A6C0BYX4-F1
#
_entry.id   AF-A0A6C0BYX4-F1
#
_cell.length_a   1.000
_cell.length_b   1.000
_cell.length_c   1.000
_cell.angle_alpha   90.00
_cell.angle_beta   90.00
_cell.angle_gamma   90.00
#
_symmetry.space_group_name_H-M   'P 1'
#
loop_
_entity.id
_entity.type
_entity.pdbx_description
1 polymer ?
#
loop_
_entity_poly.entity_id
_entity_poly.type
_entity_poly.pdbx_seq_one_letter_code
_entity_poly.pdbx_strand_id
1 'polypeptide(L)'
;MNADAINKGLSSIEVQLSNGISNTISNVKTNVRRVSKYAEELKNYLESKYPNGFNLENMLEVVVECIQYLSTVKNLSGHQKRQVIIDAILLLLDETNSGELEVYEPIIKSMIPATINVLIDVEKKKIKLNKKVGWKCCC
;
A
#
# COMPACT_ATOMS: atom_id res chain seq x y z
N MET A 1 -31.63 -41.96 16.73
CA MET A 1 -31.19 -40.58 17.02
C MET A 1 -32.44 -39.70 17.08
N ASN A 2 -32.60 -38.86 18.11
CA ASN A 2 -33.81 -38.02 18.29
C ASN A 2 -33.73 -36.76 17.41
N ALA A 3 -34.80 -36.44 16.68
CA ALA A 3 -34.92 -35.25 15.84
C ALA A 3 -34.64 -33.94 16.63
N ASP A 4 -35.01 -33.89 17.90
CA ASP A 4 -34.75 -32.71 18.76
C ASP A 4 -33.25 -32.45 18.98
N ALA A 5 -32.46 -33.52 19.10
CA ALA A 5 -31.02 -33.40 19.28
C ALA A 5 -30.33 -32.88 18.00
N ILE A 6 -30.84 -33.29 16.84
CA ILE A 6 -30.37 -32.82 15.54
C ILE A 6 -30.70 -31.33 15.37
N ASN A 7 -31.94 -30.92 15.67
CA ASN A 7 -32.37 -29.52 15.56
C ASN A 7 -31.58 -28.59 16.49
N LYS A 8 -31.31 -29.02 17.73
CA LYS A 8 -30.44 -28.27 18.65
C LYS A 8 -29.01 -28.14 18.13
N GLY A 9 -28.46 -29.20 17.54
CA GLY A 9 -27.13 -29.17 16.92
C GLY A 9 -27.06 -28.18 15.76
N LEU A 10 -28.05 -28.21 14.86
CA LEU A 10 -28.14 -27.28 13.73
C LEU A 10 -28.24 -25.82 14.18
N SER A 11 -29.12 -25.52 15.15
CA SER A 11 -29.25 -24.17 15.69
C SER A 11 -27.96 -23.67 16.34
N SER A 12 -27.21 -24.54 17.03
CA SER A 12 -25.91 -24.17 17.61
C SER A 12 -24.87 -23.84 16.53
N ILE A 13 -24.84 -24.60 15.44
CA ILE A 13 -23.95 -24.34 14.29
C ILE A 13 -24.30 -23.01 13.64
N GLU A 14 -25.58 -22.72 13.40
CA GLU A 14 -26.01 -21.44 12.82
C GLU A 14 -25.56 -20.24 13.67
N VAL A 15 -25.71 -20.33 14.99
CA VAL A 15 -25.28 -19.27 15.91
C VAL A 15 -23.75 -19.09 15.86
N GLN A 16 -22.98 -20.18 15.86
CA GLN A 16 -21.52 -20.11 15.76
C GLN A 16 -21.06 -19.49 14.44
N LEU A 17 -21.68 -19.88 13.32
CA LEU A 17 -21.39 -19.32 12.00
C LEU A 17 -21.72 -17.82 11.95
N SER A 18 -22.89 -17.43 12.42
CA SER A 18 -23.33 -16.03 12.46
C SER A 18 -22.36 -15.16 13.27
N ASN A 19 -21.94 -15.63 14.45
CA ASN A 19 -20.97 -14.94 15.29
C ASN A 19 -19.59 -14.83 14.61
N GLY A 20 -19.11 -15.92 13.99
CA GLY A 20 -17.84 -15.92 13.25
C GLY A 20 -17.83 -14.94 12.08
N ILE A 21 -18.93 -14.89 11.31
CA ILE A 21 -19.11 -13.95 10.21
C ILE A 21 -19.14 -12.51 10.73
N SER A 22 -19.92 -12.23 11.77
CA SER A 22 -20.06 -10.89 12.35
C SER A 22 -18.72 -10.33 12.87
N ASN A 23 -17.92 -11.17 13.53
CA ASN A 23 -16.57 -10.83 13.97
C ASN A 23 -15.64 -10.53 12.79
N THR A 24 -15.70 -11.38 11.75
CA THR A 24 -14.89 -11.20 10.53
C THR A 24 -15.23 -9.89 9.83
N ILE A 25 -16.51 -9.59 9.65
CA ILE A 25 -16.99 -8.34 9.03
C ILE A 25 -16.55 -7.13 9.85
N SER A 26 -16.63 -7.19 11.17
CA SER A 26 -16.23 -6.09 12.06
C SER A 26 -14.74 -5.79 11.94
N ASN A 27 -13.90 -6.83 11.85
CA ASN A 27 -12.46 -6.69 11.64
C ASN A 27 -12.15 -6.09 10.26
N VAL A 28 -12.80 -6.58 9.21
CA VAL A 28 -12.66 -6.04 7.84
C VAL A 28 -13.05 -4.57 7.81
N LYS A 29 -14.20 -4.20 8.39
CA LYS A 29 -14.68 -2.81 8.43
C LYS A 29 -13.70 -1.88 9.12
N THR A 30 -13.09 -2.35 10.21
CA THR A 30 -12.08 -1.58 10.96
C THR A 30 -10.81 -1.40 10.13
N ASN A 31 -10.35 -2.45 9.45
CA ASN A 31 -9.19 -2.38 8.57
C ASN A 31 -9.40 -1.44 7.39
N VAL A 32 -10.56 -1.53 6.72
CA VAL A 32 -10.93 -0.64 5.61
C VAL A 32 -10.89 0.82 6.06
N ARG A 33 -11.53 1.15 7.19
CA ARG A 33 -11.50 2.50 7.76
C ARG A 33 -10.09 3.03 8.02
N ARG A 34 -9.21 2.19 8.57
CA ARG A 34 -7.81 2.56 8.83
C ARG A 34 -7.05 2.84 7.54
N VAL A 35 -7.19 1.98 6.54
CA VAL A 35 -6.55 2.14 5.23
C VAL A 35 -7.02 3.42 4.55
N SER A 36 -8.34 3.66 4.50
CA SER A 36 -8.90 4.88 3.90
C SER A 36 -8.38 6.14 4.57
N LYS A 37 -8.33 6.16 5.92
CA LYS A 37 -7.79 7.29 6.67
C LYS A 37 -6.34 7.60 6.29
N TYR A 38 -5.46 6.59 6.27
CA TYR A 38 -4.05 6.82 5.93
C TYR A 38 -3.82 7.19 4.47
N ALA A 39 -4.67 6.70 3.55
CA ALA A 39 -4.65 7.14 2.16
C ALA A 39 -4.98 8.62 2.02
N GLU A 40 -6.00 9.10 2.74
CA GLU A 40 -6.38 10.52 2.78
C GLU A 40 -5.31 11.39 3.43
N GLU A 41 -4.72 10.95 4.55
CA GLU A 41 -3.59 11.66 5.18
C GLU A 41 -2.37 11.75 4.25
N LEU A 42 -2.04 10.66 3.54
CA LEU A 42 -0.95 10.64 2.57
C LEU A 42 -1.24 11.59 1.40
N LYS A 43 -2.47 11.59 0.87
CA LYS A 43 -2.89 12.53 -0.18
C LYS A 43 -2.67 13.98 0.28
N ASN A 44 -3.18 14.34 1.45
CA ASN A 44 -3.02 15.70 2.00
C ASN A 44 -1.55 16.07 2.21
N TYR A 45 -0.72 15.13 2.70
CA TYR A 45 0.71 15.32 2.84
C TYR A 45 1.38 15.64 1.49
N LEU A 46 1.06 14.86 0.46
CA LEU A 46 1.61 15.01 -0.88
C LEU A 46 1.16 16.32 -1.53
N GLU A 47 -0.12 16.69 -1.43
CA GLU A 47 -0.64 17.97 -1.93
C GLU A 47 0.04 19.16 -1.27
N SER A 48 0.30 19.10 0.05
CA SER A 48 0.99 20.18 0.76
C SER A 48 2.44 20.38 0.31
N LYS A 49 3.12 19.28 -0.04
CA LYS A 49 4.54 19.27 -0.42
C LYS A 49 4.74 19.57 -1.90
N TYR A 50 3.75 19.24 -2.73
CA TYR A 50 3.75 19.44 -4.18
C TYR A 50 2.51 20.23 -4.60
N PRO A 51 2.42 21.54 -4.24
CA PRO A 51 1.23 22.35 -4.48
C PRO A 51 0.93 22.58 -5.97
N ASN A 52 1.93 22.42 -6.83
CA ASN A 52 1.80 22.53 -8.29
C ASN A 52 1.58 21.17 -8.96
N GLY A 53 1.28 20.13 -8.18
CA GLY A 53 1.13 18.76 -8.66
C GLY A 53 2.46 18.05 -8.93
N PHE A 54 2.34 16.92 -9.61
CA PHE A 54 3.43 15.98 -9.88
C PHE A 54 3.73 15.92 -11.38
N ASN A 55 4.95 15.55 -11.72
CA ASN A 55 5.35 15.29 -13.10
C ASN A 55 6.30 14.09 -13.15
N LEU A 56 6.67 13.64 -14.35
CA LEU A 56 7.55 12.49 -14.51
C LEU A 56 8.93 12.68 -13.84
N GLU A 57 9.43 13.91 -13.75
CA GLU A 57 10.75 14.20 -13.19
C GLU A 57 10.78 13.98 -11.68
N ASN A 58 9.69 14.29 -10.98
CA ASN A 58 9.59 14.14 -9.52
C ASN A 58 8.87 12.85 -9.08
N MET A 59 8.31 12.06 -10.00
CA MET A 59 7.54 10.86 -9.69
C MET A 59 8.29 9.86 -8.78
N LEU A 60 9.58 9.61 -9.04
CA LEU A 60 10.38 8.69 -8.21
C LEU A 60 10.62 9.23 -6.81
N GLU A 61 10.80 10.54 -6.67
CA GLU A 61 10.95 11.19 -5.37
C GLU A 61 9.66 11.06 -4.55
N VAL A 62 8.51 11.28 -5.18
CA VAL A 62 7.18 11.07 -4.59
C VAL A 62 7.02 9.63 -4.09
N VAL A 63 7.44 8.63 -4.88
CA VAL A 63 7.38 7.23 -4.45
C VAL A 63 8.21 7.00 -3.18
N VAL A 64 9.43 7.54 -3.13
CA VAL A 64 10.30 7.43 -1.96
C VAL A 64 9.67 8.09 -0.73
N GLU A 65 9.06 9.26 -0.90
CA GLU A 65 8.36 9.99 0.16
C GLU A 65 7.15 9.22 0.68
N CYS A 66 6.35 8.62 -0.19
CA CYS A 66 5.24 7.73 0.18
C CYS A 66 5.73 6.53 1.03
N ILE A 67 6.84 5.91 0.63
CA ILE A 67 7.48 4.82 1.38
C ILE A 67 7.91 5.31 2.76
N GLN A 68 8.60 6.45 2.82
CA GLN A 68 9.06 7.04 4.08
C GLN A 68 7.91 7.40 5.02
N TYR A 69 6.87 8.08 4.54
CA TYR A 69 5.69 8.43 5.32
C TYR A 69 5.04 7.16 5.91
N LEU A 70 4.70 6.19 5.05
CA LEU A 70 4.02 4.98 5.51
C LEU A 70 4.92 4.06 6.34
N SER A 71 6.26 4.16 6.23
CA SER A 71 7.17 3.43 7.12
C SER A 71 6.91 3.79 8.60
N THR A 72 6.56 5.05 8.89
CA THR A 72 6.25 5.53 10.26
C THR A 72 4.93 5.01 10.81
N VAL A 73 4.00 4.60 9.94
CA VAL A 73 2.66 4.14 10.33
C VAL A 73 2.74 2.72 10.91
N LYS A 74 2.67 2.57 12.24
CA LYS A 74 2.73 1.25 12.90
C LYS A 74 1.47 0.39 12.71
N ASN A 75 0.39 1.04 12.29
CA ASN A 75 -0.96 0.49 12.30
C ASN A 75 -1.39 -0.16 10.98
N LEU A 76 -0.47 -0.31 10.02
CA LEU A 76 -0.73 -0.99 8.76
C LEU A 76 0.29 -2.13 8.58
N SER A 77 -0.17 -3.27 8.08
CA SER A 77 0.74 -4.34 7.68
C SER A 77 1.59 -3.90 6.48
N GLY A 78 2.74 -4.55 6.26
CA GLY A 78 3.59 -4.24 5.11
C GLY A 78 2.86 -4.34 3.77
N HIS A 79 1.94 -5.30 3.64
CA HIS A 79 1.09 -5.43 2.46
C HIS A 79 0.13 -4.25 2.30
N GLN A 80 -0.52 -3.82 3.39
CA GLN A 80 -1.43 -2.69 3.37
C GLN A 80 -0.71 -1.39 3.01
N LYS A 81 0.47 -1.14 3.60
CA LYS A 81 1.30 0.02 3.25
C LYS A 81 1.63 0.03 1.77
N ARG A 82 2.13 -1.09 1.24
CA ARG A 82 2.44 -1.25 -0.18
C ARG A 82 1.23 -0.91 -1.06
N GLN A 83 0.06 -1.44 -0.73
CA GLN A 83 -1.14 -1.20 -1.53
C GLN A 83 -1.53 0.28 -1.54
N VAL A 84 -1.47 0.95 -0.38
CA VAL A 84 -1.74 2.41 -0.29
C VAL A 84 -0.78 3.22 -1.16
N ILE A 85 0.50 2.85 -1.24
CA ILE A 85 1.49 3.54 -2.11
C ILE A 85 1.12 3.36 -3.59
N ILE A 86 0.79 2.14 -3.98
CA ILE A 86 0.38 1.83 -5.36
C ILE A 86 -0.86 2.64 -5.72
N ASP A 87 -1.90 2.58 -4.90
CA ASP A 87 -3.17 3.24 -5.15
C ASP A 87 -2.98 4.77 -5.21
N ALA A 88 -2.18 5.34 -4.31
CA ALA A 88 -1.85 6.77 -4.31
C ALA A 88 -1.16 7.18 -5.61
N ILE A 89 -0.12 6.46 -6.05
CA ILE A 89 0.61 6.84 -7.27
C ILE A 89 -0.24 6.63 -8.53
N LEU A 90 -1.06 5.57 -8.58
CA LEU A 90 -1.98 5.37 -9.70
C LEU A 90 -3.01 6.48 -9.79
N LEU A 91 -3.60 6.88 -8.65
CA LEU A 91 -4.52 8.02 -8.59
C LEU A 91 -3.85 9.31 -9.05
N LEU A 92 -2.60 9.55 -8.63
CA LEU A 92 -1.85 10.71 -9.08
C LEU A 92 -1.59 10.70 -10.59
N LEU A 93 -1.31 9.55 -11.18
CA LEU A 93 -1.19 9.45 -12.64
C LEU A 93 -2.52 9.73 -13.33
N ASP A 94 -3.64 9.23 -12.80
CA ASP A 94 -4.97 9.49 -13.36
C ASP A 94 -5.34 10.99 -13.32
N GLU A 95 -4.90 11.70 -12.27
CA GLU A 95 -5.17 13.13 -12.09
C GLU A 95 -4.18 14.03 -12.86
N THR A 96 -3.03 13.50 -13.29
CA THR A 96 -2.02 14.27 -14.04
C THR A 96 -2.38 14.28 -15.53
N ASN A 97 -2.47 15.46 -16.14
CA ASN A 97 -2.79 15.57 -17.56
C ASN A 97 -1.60 15.09 -18.43
N SER A 98 -1.64 13.83 -18.86
CA SER A 98 -0.56 13.11 -19.55
C SER A 98 -0.19 13.71 -20.91
N GLY A 99 -1.07 14.48 -21.55
CA GLY A 99 -0.85 15.03 -22.89
C GLY A 99 -0.33 13.97 -23.86
N GLU A 100 0.88 14.16 -24.39
CA GLU A 100 1.54 13.25 -25.35
C GLU A 100 1.94 11.88 -24.75
N LEU A 101 1.89 11.71 -23.42
CA LEU A 101 2.30 10.48 -22.73
C LEU A 101 1.14 9.50 -22.49
N GLU A 102 -0.08 9.85 -22.88
CA GLU A 102 -1.28 9.02 -22.70
C GLU A 102 -1.11 7.61 -23.29
N VAL A 103 -0.36 7.49 -24.39
CA VAL A 103 -0.03 6.19 -25.03
C VAL A 103 0.83 5.30 -24.14
N TYR A 104 1.69 5.88 -23.29
CA TYR A 104 2.59 5.14 -22.39
C TYR A 104 1.98 4.91 -21.01
N GLU A 105 0.87 5.57 -20.70
CA GLU A 105 0.22 5.50 -19.39
C GLU A 105 -0.11 4.06 -18.93
N PRO A 106 -0.64 3.17 -19.79
CA PRO A 106 -0.88 1.77 -19.40
C PRO A 106 0.41 1.03 -19.02
N ILE A 107 1.50 1.32 -19.73
CA ILE A 107 2.82 0.72 -19.48
C ILE A 107 3.35 1.22 -18.13
N ILE A 108 3.31 2.52 -17.88
CA ILE A 108 3.76 3.14 -16.63
C ILE A 108 2.96 2.59 -15.44
N LYS A 109 1.61 2.54 -15.56
CA LYS A 109 0.73 1.95 -14.55
C LYS A 109 1.07 0.49 -14.25
N SER A 110 1.40 -0.30 -15.27
CA SER A 110 1.80 -1.70 -15.10
C SER A 110 3.15 -1.87 -14.38
N MET A 111 4.05 -0.89 -14.49
CA MET A 111 5.39 -0.93 -13.89
C MET A 111 5.40 -0.52 -12.42
N ILE A 112 4.51 0.39 -11.99
CA ILE A 112 4.47 0.92 -10.62
C ILE A 112 4.54 -0.17 -9.54
N PRO A 113 3.72 -1.23 -9.57
CA PRO A 113 3.75 -2.26 -8.53
C PRO A 113 5.11 -2.96 -8.41
N ALA A 114 5.80 -3.16 -9.54
CA ALA A 114 7.11 -3.79 -9.58
C ALA A 114 8.21 -2.83 -9.07
N THR A 115 8.17 -1.56 -9.47
CA THR A 115 9.10 -0.52 -9.00
C THR A 115 9.03 -0.34 -7.49
N ILE A 116 7.82 -0.28 -6.92
CA ILE A 116 7.64 -0.17 -5.47
C ILE A 116 8.21 -1.39 -4.74
N ASN A 117 8.04 -2.60 -5.29
CA ASN A 117 8.64 -3.80 -4.70
C ASN A 117 10.17 -3.70 -4.66
N VAL A 118 10.79 -3.24 -5.74
CA VAL A 118 12.24 -3.03 -5.80
C VAL A 118 12.69 -2.02 -4.75
N LEU A 119 11.98 -0.89 -4.61
CA LEU A 119 12.31 0.13 -3.61
C LEU A 119 12.15 -0.36 -2.17
N ILE A 120 11.12 -1.16 -1.89
CA ILE A 120 10.96 -1.82 -0.58
C ILE A 120 12.12 -2.81 -0.32
N ASP A 121 12.58 -3.53 -1.34
CA ASP A 121 13.72 -4.44 -1.20
C ASP A 121 15.05 -3.69 -0.99
N VAL A 122 15.20 -2.48 -1.56
CA VAL A 122 16.29 -1.55 -1.25
C VAL A 122 16.23 -1.10 0.21
N GLU A 123 15.07 -0.66 0.70
CA GLU A 123 14.87 -0.26 2.11
C GLU A 123 15.22 -1.40 3.08
N LYS A 124 14.80 -2.63 2.75
CA LYS A 124 15.13 -3.85 3.50
C LYS A 124 16.58 -4.30 3.35
N LYS A 125 17.43 -3.53 2.66
CA LYS A 125 18.85 -3.81 2.40
C LYS A 125 19.10 -5.13 1.65
N LYS A 126 18.10 -5.64 0.91
CA LYS A 126 18.26 -6.84 0.08
C LYS A 126 19.03 -6.55 -1.20
N ILE A 127 18.88 -5.33 -1.73
CA ILE A 127 19.65 -4.82 -2.86
C ILE A 127 20.76 -3.93 -2.29
N LYS A 128 22.01 -4.29 -2.52
CA LYS A 128 23.19 -3.52 -2.09
C LYS A 128 23.96 -3.09 -3.33
N LEU A 129 24.15 -1.78 -3.50
CA LEU A 129 25.15 -1.29 -4.43
C LEU A 129 26.51 -1.64 -3.85
N ASN A 130 27.31 -2.39 -4.61
CA ASN A 130 28.67 -2.73 -4.21
C ASN A 130 29.52 -1.45 -4.27
N LYS A 131 29.55 -0.71 -3.17
CA LYS A 131 30.44 0.45 -3.04
C LYS A 131 31.87 -0.07 -3.04
N LYS A 132 32.54 -0.05 -4.20
CA LYS A 132 33.99 -0.09 -4.23
C LYS A 132 34.46 1.16 -3.48
N VAL A 133 34.79 0.99 -2.21
CA VAL A 133 35.57 1.97 -1.45
C VAL A 133 36.94 2.03 -2.12
N GLY A 134 37.11 3.02 -2.98
CA GLY A 134 38.40 3.37 -3.55
C GLY A 134 39.34 3.79 -2.43
N TRP A 135 40.48 3.11 -2.37
CA TRP A 135 41.69 3.35 -1.58
C TRP A 135 41.56 3.83 -0.13
N LYS A 136 41.85 2.90 0.79
CA LYS A 136 42.64 3.24 1.98
C LYS A 136 43.93 3.94 1.51
N CYS A 137 43.99 5.25 1.64
CA CYS A 137 45.25 5.97 1.63
C CYS A 137 45.99 5.58 2.92
N CYS A 138 47.11 4.88 2.78
CA CYS A 138 48.10 4.72 3.84
C CYS A 138 48.92 6.01 3.89
N CYS A 139 48.67 6.85 4.89
CA CYS A 139 49.61 7.84 5.42
C CYS A 139 49.46 7.86 6.94
#